data_AF-A0A7W9BNK8-F1
#
_entry.id   AF-A0A7W9BNK8-F1
#
_cell.length_a   1.000
_cell.length_b   1.000
_cell.length_c   1.000
_cell.angle_alpha   90.00
_cell.angle_beta   90.00
_cell.angle_gamma   90.00
#
_symmetry.space_group_name_H-M   'P 1'
#
loop_
_entity.id
_entity.type
_entity.pdbx_description
1 polymer ?
#
loop_
_entity_poly.entity_id
_entity_poly.type
_entity_poly.pdbx_seq_one_letter_code
_entity_poly.pdbx_strand_id
1 'polypeptide(L)'
;MKHANFALDVAAFAADLEVSFTSLCEVATPVPETWVGLLTDWFTQCRAAPDEAFSEDVLCDVLETLVSLMHARSTFALCAMPRPGRRPEALVSGDLGGVVMIELACKRIIMLARQRDRDMAYRLASVVLRQVRSQRSAVAEMIYKAI
;
A
#
# COMPACT_ATOMS: atom_id res chain seq x y z
N MET A 1 -10.82 2.56 29.67
CA MET A 1 -10.21 2.21 28.37
C MET A 1 -9.97 3.50 27.62
N LYS A 2 -8.71 3.86 27.32
CA LYS A 2 -8.38 5.09 26.59
C LYS A 2 -8.91 4.93 25.16
N HIS A 3 -9.96 5.67 24.80
CA HIS A 3 -10.26 5.89 23.39
C HIS A 3 -9.10 6.72 22.85
N ALA A 4 -8.18 6.06 22.16
CA ALA A 4 -7.14 6.73 21.41
C ALA A 4 -7.83 7.52 20.28
N ASN A 5 -7.37 8.74 20.03
CA ASN A 5 -7.94 9.61 19.02
C ASN A 5 -7.55 9.02 17.65
N PHE A 6 -8.51 8.36 16.99
CA PHE A 6 -8.31 7.66 15.73
C PHE A 6 -7.58 8.51 14.68
N ALA A 7 -7.95 9.78 14.55
CA ALA A 7 -7.30 10.71 13.63
C ALA A 7 -5.81 10.90 13.96
N LEU A 8 -5.47 11.04 15.25
CA LEU A 8 -4.08 11.16 15.69
C LEU A 8 -3.28 9.88 15.49
N ASP A 9 -3.88 8.71 15.74
CA ASP A 9 -3.19 7.43 15.57
C ASP A 9 -2.93 7.13 14.09
N VAL A 10 -3.89 7.44 13.21
CA VAL A 10 -3.72 7.29 11.76
C VAL A 10 -2.73 8.33 11.24
N ALA A 11 -2.78 9.59 11.70
CA ALA A 11 -1.83 10.62 11.31
C ALA A 11 -0.39 10.27 11.70
N ALA A 12 -0.18 9.78 12.92
CA ALA A 12 1.13 9.33 13.39
C ALA A 12 1.65 8.16 12.54
N PHE A 13 0.79 7.18 12.28
CA PHE A 13 1.13 6.06 11.41
C PHE A 13 1.43 6.50 9.97
N ALA A 14 0.65 7.43 9.42
CA ALA A 14 0.84 7.95 8.07
C ALA A 14 2.18 8.68 7.93
N ALA A 15 2.62 9.43 8.95
CA ALA A 15 3.94 10.06 8.97
C ALA A 15 5.09 9.03 8.94
N ASP A 16 4.97 7.94 9.70
CA ASP A 16 5.96 6.84 9.67
C ASP A 16 5.98 6.14 8.29
N LEU A 17 4.81 5.96 7.69
CA LEU A 17 4.65 5.35 6.38
C LEU A 17 5.21 6.23 5.25
N GLU A 18 5.03 7.55 5.32
CA GLU A 18 5.53 8.52 4.33
C GLU A 18 7.06 8.41 4.15
N VAL A 19 7.80 8.25 5.25
CA VAL A 19 9.26 8.04 5.20
C VAL A 19 9.60 6.77 4.42
N SER A 20 8.92 5.66 4.76
CA SER A 20 9.13 4.37 4.11
C SER A 20 8.72 4.39 2.64
N PHE A 21 7.64 5.10 2.31
CA PHE A 21 7.14 5.27 0.96
C PHE A 21 8.09 6.10 0.10
N THR A 22 8.62 7.20 0.63
CA THR A 22 9.59 8.06 -0.06
C THR A 22 10.83 7.25 -0.44
N SER A 23 11.40 6.50 0.51
CA SER A 23 12.54 5.61 0.22
C SER A 23 12.18 4.52 -0.80
N LEU A 24 10.94 4.01 -0.80
CA LEU A 24 10.50 3.01 -1.78
C LEU A 24 10.41 3.58 -3.20
N CYS A 25 9.96 4.82 -3.36
CA CYS A 25 9.91 5.54 -4.64
C CYS A 25 11.30 5.88 -5.20
N GLU A 26 12.30 6.11 -4.35
CA GLU A 26 13.68 6.43 -4.77
C GLU A 26 14.45 5.21 -5.31
N VAL A 27 14.15 4.01 -4.79
CA VAL A 27 15.00 2.82 -5.00
C VAL A 27 14.63 2.01 -6.25
N ALA A 28 13.43 2.17 -6.80
CA ALA A 28 12.97 1.28 -7.86
C ALA A 28 12.00 1.88 -8.88
N THR A 29 12.00 1.24 -10.05
CA THR A 29 11.05 1.23 -11.18
C THR A 29 9.87 2.20 -11.10
N PRO A 30 9.56 2.97 -12.18
CA PRO A 30 8.61 4.08 -12.11
C PRO A 30 7.27 3.66 -11.51
N VAL A 31 7.00 4.19 -10.33
CA VAL A 31 5.67 4.20 -9.72
C VAL A 31 4.81 5.21 -10.53
N PRO A 32 3.58 4.86 -10.92
CA PRO A 32 2.67 5.80 -11.56
C PRO A 32 2.53 7.10 -10.76
N GLU A 33 2.73 8.25 -11.42
CA GLU A 33 2.66 9.57 -10.80
C GLU A 33 1.31 9.82 -10.08
N THR A 34 0.23 9.23 -10.60
CA THR A 34 -1.10 9.28 -10.00
C THR A 34 -1.15 8.64 -8.62
N TRP A 35 -0.41 7.54 -8.40
CA TRP A 35 -0.36 6.85 -7.10
C TRP A 35 0.53 7.61 -6.11
N VAL A 36 1.63 8.17 -6.60
CA VAL A 36 2.50 9.04 -5.80
C VAL A 36 1.72 10.26 -5.33
N GLY A 37 1.04 10.95 -6.25
CA GLY A 37 0.21 12.12 -5.93
C GLY A 37 -0.86 11.80 -4.89
N LEU A 38 -1.65 10.73 -5.09
CA LEU A 38 -2.70 10.32 -4.15
C LEU A 38 -2.15 10.08 -2.74
N LEU A 39 -1.05 9.33 -2.62
CA LEU A 39 -0.46 9.04 -1.31
C LEU A 39 0.18 10.27 -0.68
N THR A 40 0.88 11.10 -1.45
CA THR A 40 1.45 12.37 -0.97
C THR A 40 0.38 13.34 -0.49
N ASP A 41 -0.75 13.44 -1.20
CA ASP A 41 -1.89 14.24 -0.80
C ASP A 41 -2.51 13.71 0.49
N TRP A 42 -2.70 12.39 0.60
CA TRP A 42 -3.20 11.77 1.82
C TRP A 42 -2.27 11.97 3.02
N PHE A 43 -0.94 11.82 2.85
CA PHE A 43 0.03 12.14 3.91
C PHE A 43 -0.05 13.59 4.35
N THR A 44 -0.24 14.51 3.41
CA THR A 44 -0.41 15.93 3.70
C THR A 44 -1.69 16.21 4.47
N GLN A 45 -2.80 15.57 4.10
CA GLN A 45 -4.06 15.67 4.83
C GLN A 45 -3.94 15.08 6.23
N CYS A 46 -3.28 13.92 6.39
CA CYS A 46 -3.00 13.32 7.70
C CYS A 46 -2.27 14.26 8.67
N ARG A 47 -1.33 15.09 8.18
CA ARG A 47 -0.65 16.11 9.01
C ARG A 47 -1.59 17.20 9.52
N ALA A 48 -2.58 17.59 8.71
CA ALA A 48 -3.61 18.56 9.10
C ALA A 48 -4.73 17.92 9.95
N ALA A 49 -4.82 16.59 9.94
CA ALA A 49 -5.80 15.75 10.64
C ALA A 49 -7.28 16.21 10.50
N PRO A 50 -7.77 16.57 9.29
CA PRO A 50 -9.20 16.78 9.08
C PRO A 50 -9.93 15.43 9.12
N ASP A 51 -11.14 15.37 9.67
CA ASP A 51 -11.90 14.13 9.82
C ASP A 51 -12.15 13.41 8.48
N GLU A 52 -12.26 14.19 7.39
CA GLU A 52 -12.48 13.71 6.02
C GLU A 52 -11.34 12.84 5.50
N ALA A 53 -10.09 13.10 5.91
CA ALA A 53 -8.90 12.33 5.51
C ALA A 53 -8.92 10.89 6.05
N PHE A 54 -9.81 10.63 7.00
CA PHE A 54 -10.00 9.34 7.65
C PHE A 54 -11.40 8.76 7.42
N SER A 55 -12.12 9.28 6.42
CA SER A 55 -13.37 8.71 5.93
C SER A 55 -13.14 7.35 5.29
N GLU A 56 -14.19 6.52 5.25
CA GLU A 56 -14.10 5.18 4.66
C GLU A 56 -13.66 5.23 3.20
N ASP A 57 -14.18 6.18 2.42
CA ASP A 57 -13.88 6.31 0.99
C ASP A 57 -12.40 6.63 0.77
N VAL A 58 -11.86 7.60 1.52
CA VAL A 58 -10.42 7.95 1.44
C VAL A 58 -9.54 6.77 1.87
N LEU A 59 -9.91 6.07 2.94
CA LEU A 59 -9.16 4.90 3.38
C LEU A 59 -9.25 3.74 2.37
N CYS A 60 -10.37 3.58 1.66
CA CYS A 60 -10.48 2.63 0.55
C CYS A 60 -9.49 2.97 -0.56
N ASP A 61 -9.48 4.22 -1.03
CA ASP A 61 -8.61 4.67 -2.12
C ASP A 61 -7.12 4.49 -1.77
N VAL A 62 -6.74 4.80 -0.52
CA VAL A 62 -5.39 4.58 -0.01
C VAL A 62 -5.04 3.10 0.01
N LEU A 63 -5.92 2.23 0.53
CA LEU A 63 -5.69 0.79 0.59
C LEU A 63 -5.59 0.16 -0.80
N GLU A 64 -6.45 0.56 -1.75
CA GLU A 64 -6.39 0.07 -3.13
C GLU A 64 -5.09 0.51 -3.82
N THR A 65 -4.65 1.74 -3.58
CA THR A 65 -3.38 2.26 -4.10
C THR A 65 -2.19 1.49 -3.53
N LEU A 66 -2.17 1.26 -2.22
CA LEU A 66 -1.16 0.45 -1.55
C LEU A 66 -1.10 -0.98 -2.12
N VAL A 67 -2.24 -1.66 -2.24
CA VAL A 67 -2.29 -3.02 -2.83
C VAL A 67 -1.83 -3.01 -4.29
N SER A 68 -2.15 -1.97 -5.05
CA SER A 68 -1.68 -1.80 -6.44
C SER A 68 -0.17 -1.62 -6.54
N LEU A 69 0.42 -0.85 -5.63
CA LEU A 69 1.87 -0.71 -5.49
C LEU A 69 2.52 -2.06 -5.15
N MET A 70 2.01 -2.78 -4.15
CA MET A 70 2.52 -4.10 -3.76
C MET A 70 2.58 -5.05 -4.97
N HIS A 71 1.55 -5.04 -5.80
CA HIS A 71 1.48 -5.87 -6.99
C HIS A 71 2.43 -5.44 -8.10
N ALA A 72 2.55 -4.14 -8.37
CA ALA A 72 3.51 -3.61 -9.35
C ALA A 72 4.95 -4.03 -9.03
N ARG A 73 5.30 -4.06 -7.73
CA ARG A 73 6.63 -4.50 -7.25
C ARG A 73 6.80 -6.02 -7.37
N SER A 74 5.75 -6.79 -7.03
CA SER A 74 5.77 -8.26 -7.11
C SER A 74 5.86 -8.79 -8.55
N THR A 75 5.23 -8.09 -9.51
CA THR A 75 5.24 -8.49 -10.93
C THR A 75 6.61 -8.25 -11.58
N PHE A 76 7.36 -7.24 -11.11
CA PHE A 76 8.71 -6.97 -11.61
C PHE A 76 9.67 -8.14 -11.34
N ALA A 77 9.55 -8.80 -10.18
CA ALA A 77 10.33 -10.00 -9.86
C ALA A 77 10.03 -11.19 -10.79
N LEU A 78 8.83 -11.27 -11.37
CA LEU A 78 8.45 -12.34 -12.30
C LEU A 78 8.85 -12.05 -13.76
N CYS A 79 8.96 -10.76 -14.15
CA CYS A 79 9.22 -10.36 -15.53
C CYS A 79 10.66 -9.89 -15.79
N ALA A 80 11.42 -9.49 -14.76
CA ALA A 80 12.79 -9.04 -14.92
C ALA A 80 13.78 -10.20 -14.69
N MET A 81 14.24 -10.83 -15.77
CA MET A 81 15.55 -11.51 -15.73
C MET A 81 16.59 -10.46 -15.28
N PRO A 82 17.42 -10.74 -14.25
CA PRO A 82 18.34 -9.74 -13.72
C PRO A 82 19.23 -9.22 -14.85
N ARG A 83 19.19 -7.89 -15.08
CA ARG A 83 20.08 -7.23 -16.05
C ARG A 83 21.53 -7.45 -15.60
N PRO A 84 22.46 -7.83 -16.50
CA PRO A 84 23.87 -8.00 -16.15
C PRO A 84 24.41 -6.74 -15.45
N GLY A 85 25.01 -6.90 -14.26
CA GLY A 85 25.65 -5.81 -13.51
C GLY A 85 24.85 -5.16 -12.38
N ARG A 86 23.56 -5.49 -12.20
CA ARG A 86 22.80 -5.13 -10.98
C ARG A 86 22.86 -6.29 -9.98
N ARG A 87 23.22 -6.02 -8.72
CA ARG A 87 23.25 -7.03 -7.66
C ARG A 87 21.83 -7.55 -7.39
N PRO A 88 21.55 -8.85 -7.59
CA PRO A 88 20.23 -9.43 -7.35
C PRO A 88 19.72 -9.17 -5.93
N GLU A 89 20.60 -9.10 -4.94
CA GLU A 89 20.23 -8.93 -3.53
C GLU A 89 19.58 -7.56 -3.25
N ALA A 90 19.99 -6.51 -3.98
CA ALA A 90 19.41 -5.16 -3.83
C ALA A 90 18.03 -5.03 -4.49
N LEU A 91 17.79 -5.81 -5.55
CA LEU A 91 16.48 -5.89 -6.20
C LEU A 91 15.50 -6.68 -5.32
N VAL A 92 15.96 -7.84 -4.83
CA VAL A 92 15.18 -8.72 -3.95
C VAL A 92 14.85 -8.04 -2.61
N SER A 93 15.79 -7.30 -2.01
CA SER A 93 15.53 -6.58 -0.76
C SER A 93 14.60 -5.38 -0.94
N GLY A 94 14.73 -4.63 -2.03
CA GLY A 94 13.84 -3.53 -2.36
C GLY A 94 12.42 -3.99 -2.73
N ASP A 95 12.32 -5.08 -3.48
CA ASP A 95 11.04 -5.61 -3.97
C ASP A 95 10.29 -6.36 -2.86
N LEU A 96 10.92 -7.34 -2.20
CA LEU A 96 10.28 -8.10 -1.11
C LEU A 96 10.13 -7.25 0.16
N GLY A 97 11.12 -6.41 0.49
CA GLY A 97 11.02 -5.50 1.63
C GLY A 97 9.90 -4.48 1.45
N GLY A 98 9.73 -3.96 0.23
CA GLY A 98 8.62 -3.06 -0.09
C GLY A 98 7.24 -3.73 0.00
N VAL A 99 7.11 -4.96 -0.51
CA VAL A 99 5.86 -5.74 -0.41
C VAL A 99 5.45 -5.97 1.04
N VAL A 100 6.38 -6.43 1.89
CA VAL A 100 6.09 -6.68 3.31
C VAL A 100 5.69 -5.40 4.04
N MET A 101 6.37 -4.28 3.77
CA MET A 101 6.02 -2.98 4.36
C MET A 101 4.61 -2.53 3.98
N ILE A 102 4.22 -2.75 2.72
CA ILE A 102 2.88 -2.39 2.24
C ILE A 102 1.80 -3.28 2.86
N GLU A 103 2.02 -4.59 2.98
CA GLU A 103 1.08 -5.49 3.66
C GLU A 103 0.87 -5.09 5.13
N LEU A 104 1.97 -4.76 5.82
CA LEU A 104 1.91 -4.27 7.19
C LEU A 104 1.16 -2.94 7.29
N ALA A 105 1.34 -2.05 6.31
CA ALA A 105 0.62 -0.79 6.26
C ALA A 105 -0.90 -1.00 6.11
N CYS A 106 -1.33 -1.82 5.16
CA CYS A 106 -2.74 -2.17 4.98
C CYS A 106 -3.35 -2.76 6.25
N LYS A 107 -2.64 -3.71 6.89
CA LYS A 107 -3.08 -4.32 8.15
C LYS A 107 -3.22 -3.27 9.26
N ARG A 108 -2.28 -2.34 9.38
CA ARG A 108 -2.29 -1.32 10.44
C ARG A 108 -3.45 -0.35 10.27
N ILE A 109 -3.73 0.11 9.04
CA ILE A 109 -4.89 0.96 8.72
C ILE A 109 -6.20 0.26 9.14
N ILE A 110 -6.39 -1.01 8.75
CA ILE A 110 -7.57 -1.79 9.12
C ILE A 110 -7.68 -1.97 10.64
N MET A 111 -6.55 -2.22 11.32
CA MET A 111 -6.54 -2.35 12.78
C MET A 111 -6.91 -1.05 13.50
N LEU A 112 -6.45 0.10 13.01
CA LEU A 112 -6.84 1.41 13.54
C LEU A 112 -8.32 1.68 13.27
N ALA A 113 -8.79 1.41 12.06
CA ALA A 113 -10.22 1.51 11.70
C ALA A 113 -11.08 0.68 12.66
N ARG A 114 -10.67 -0.55 12.97
CA ARG A 114 -11.39 -1.46 13.88
C ARG A 114 -11.54 -0.91 15.30
N GLN A 115 -10.60 -0.08 15.76
CA GLN A 115 -10.68 0.55 17.07
C GLN A 115 -11.79 1.61 17.13
N ARG A 116 -12.11 2.23 15.99
CA ARG A 116 -13.17 3.23 15.83
C ARG A 116 -14.51 2.59 15.47
N ASP A 117 -14.53 1.79 14.41
CA ASP A 117 -15.71 1.15 13.84
C ASP A 117 -15.33 -0.23 13.28
N ARG A 118 -15.94 -1.28 13.84
CA ARG A 118 -15.69 -2.66 13.40
C ARG A 118 -16.21 -2.92 12.00
N ASP A 119 -17.36 -2.35 11.65
CA ASP A 119 -18.00 -2.62 10.36
C ASP A 119 -17.23 -1.95 9.23
N MET A 120 -16.74 -0.73 9.46
CA MET A 120 -15.80 -0.06 8.56
C MET A 120 -14.54 -0.91 8.35
N ALA A 121 -13.95 -1.46 9.41
CA ALA A 121 -12.77 -2.33 9.29
C ALA A 121 -13.05 -3.59 8.46
N TYR A 122 -14.23 -4.20 8.59
CA TYR A 122 -14.64 -5.33 7.75
C TYR A 122 -14.80 -4.95 6.29
N ARG A 123 -15.36 -3.77 5.99
CA ARG A 123 -15.50 -3.25 4.63
C ARG A 123 -14.13 -2.97 4.01
N LEU A 124 -13.25 -2.26 4.72
CA LEU A 124 -11.86 -2.00 4.30
C LEU A 124 -11.06 -3.30 4.06
N ALA A 125 -11.19 -4.29 4.96
CA ALA A 125 -10.57 -5.60 4.76
C ALA A 125 -11.11 -6.32 3.52
N SER A 126 -12.41 -6.18 3.24
CA SER A 126 -13.04 -6.76 2.05
C SER A 126 -12.54 -6.10 0.77
N VAL A 127 -12.26 -4.79 0.78
CA VAL A 127 -11.63 -4.07 -0.34
C VAL A 127 -10.24 -4.63 -0.62
N VAL A 128 -9.38 -4.73 0.40
CA VAL A 128 -8.02 -5.29 0.26
C VAL A 128 -8.06 -6.71 -0.29
N LEU A 129 -8.91 -7.59 0.27
CA LEU A 129 -9.02 -8.98 -0.17
C LEU A 129 -9.52 -9.09 -1.61
N ARG A 130 -10.49 -8.25 -2.01
CA ARG A 130 -11.02 -8.21 -3.38
C ARG A 130 -9.93 -7.77 -4.35
N GLN A 131 -9.18 -6.73 -4.02
CA GLN A 131 -8.13 -6.20 -4.88
C GLN A 131 -6.99 -7.21 -5.06
N VAL A 132 -6.53 -7.85 -3.97
CA VAL A 132 -5.53 -8.91 -4.03
C VAL A 132 -6.00 -10.08 -4.90
N ARG A 133 -7.28 -10.49 -4.77
CA ARG A 133 -7.83 -11.57 -5.60
C ARG A 133 -7.87 -11.18 -7.08
N SER A 134 -8.35 -9.97 -7.38
CA SER A 134 -8.40 -9.44 -8.76
C SER A 134 -7.03 -9.43 -9.42
N GLN A 135 -6.00 -8.94 -8.72
CA GLN A 135 -4.64 -8.91 -9.21
C GLN A 135 -4.05 -10.30 -9.44
N ARG A 136 -4.27 -11.25 -8.50
CA ARG A 136 -3.83 -12.65 -8.69
C ARG A 136 -4.48 -13.29 -9.91
N SER A 137 -5.77 -13.02 -10.14
CA SER A 137 -6.47 -13.47 -11.35
C SER A 137 -5.86 -12.87 -12.62
N ALA A 138 -5.53 -11.57 -12.63
CA ALA A 138 -4.90 -10.92 -13.77
C ALA A 138 -3.51 -11.51 -14.11
N VAL A 139 -2.69 -11.83 -13.08
CA VAL A 139 -1.42 -12.53 -13.27
C VAL A 139 -1.62 -13.92 -13.86
N ALA A 140 -2.56 -14.69 -13.31
CA ALA A 140 -2.86 -16.03 -13.82
C ALA A 140 -3.31 -16.00 -15.29
N GLU A 141 -4.13 -15.03 -15.67
CA GLU A 141 -4.56 -14.82 -17.05
C GLU A 141 -3.39 -14.44 -17.97
N MET A 142 -2.50 -13.56 -17.51
CA MET A 142 -1.28 -13.19 -18.25
C MET A 142 -0.38 -14.40 -18.49
N ILE A 143 -0.16 -15.24 -17.47
CA ILE A 143 0.62 -16.48 -17.60
C ILE A 143 -0.04 -17.44 -18.58
N TYR A 144 -1.36 -17.64 -18.48
CA TYR A 144 -2.09 -18.52 -19.37
C TYR A 144 -1.99 -18.06 -20.83
N LYS A 145 -2.03 -16.76 -21.11
CA LYS A 145 -1.86 -16.20 -22.48
C LYS A 145 -0.43 -16.32 -23.02
N ALA A 146 0.56 -16.55 -22.16
CA ALA A 146 1.97 -16.64 -22.54
C ALA A 146 2.46 -18.07 -22.83
N ILE A 147 1.62 -19.09 -22.54
CA ILE A 147 1.88 -20.51 -22.82
C ILE A 147 1.07 -20.91 -24.07
#